data_AF-A0A1C5M264-F1
#
_entry.id   AF-A0A1C5M264-F1
#
_cell.length_a   1.000
_cell.length_b   1.000
_cell.length_c   1.000
_cell.angle_alpha   90.00
_cell.angle_beta   90.00
_cell.angle_gamma   90.00
#
_symmetry.space_group_name_H-M   'P 1'
#
loop_
_entity.id
_entity.type
_entity.pdbx_description
1 polymer ?
#
loop_
_entity_poly.entity_id
_entity_poly.type
_entity_poly.pdbx_seq_one_letter_code
_entity_poly.pdbx_strand_id
1 'polypeptide(L)'
;MSTNNKNLHLTDQDRIIIEKGIENGSTKTAIALTLGRDKSTIGKGIISRRFQTYKSSYNPACANKDECSHNHVCSGCPDFKPFKCYICPIEIDLKKLGLNCQEKADLMVSHINSQSKENLKAKSPLEMMEFLNSKLYKRFIEYGIEKIERDQIVLKPYLLKDKK
;
A
#
# COMPACT_ATOMS: atom_id res chain seq x y z
N MET A 1 32.83 10.91 -27.88
CA MET A 1 32.25 11.22 -26.55
C MET A 1 30.95 11.99 -26.78
N SER A 2 29.84 11.29 -27.02
CA SER A 2 28.56 11.93 -27.34
C SER A 2 27.96 12.55 -26.08
N THR A 3 27.71 13.86 -26.11
CA THR A 3 27.14 14.63 -25.02
C THR A 3 25.69 14.20 -24.77
N ASN A 4 25.49 13.35 -23.76
CA ASN A 4 24.17 12.93 -23.29
C ASN A 4 23.44 14.12 -22.65
N ASN A 5 22.78 14.93 -23.47
CA ASN A 5 21.94 16.00 -22.99
C ASN A 5 20.66 15.39 -22.41
N LYS A 6 20.55 15.42 -21.07
CA LYS A 6 19.50 14.78 -20.26
C LYS A 6 18.09 15.27 -20.57
N ASN A 7 17.96 16.38 -21.33
CA ASN A 7 16.70 17.05 -21.64
C ASN A 7 16.25 16.90 -23.10
N LEU A 8 16.91 16.05 -23.90
CA LEU A 8 16.47 15.80 -25.28
C LEU A 8 15.27 14.84 -25.29
N HIS A 9 14.18 15.25 -25.93
CA HIS A 9 13.06 14.37 -26.27
C HIS A 9 13.54 13.17 -27.09
N LEU A 10 12.84 12.03 -26.97
CA LEU A 10 13.09 10.88 -27.84
C LEU A 10 12.93 11.30 -29.30
N THR A 11 13.93 10.98 -30.12
CA THR A 11 13.87 11.18 -31.58
C THR A 11 13.00 10.11 -32.23
N ASP A 12 12.68 10.26 -33.51
CA ASP A 12 11.97 9.22 -34.28
C ASP A 12 12.80 7.93 -34.41
N GLN A 13 14.12 8.05 -34.55
CA GLN A 13 15.04 6.90 -34.57
C GLN A 13 15.02 6.15 -33.23
N ASP A 14 15.03 6.87 -32.11
CA ASP A 14 14.93 6.25 -30.78
C ASP A 14 13.63 5.45 -30.64
N ARG A 15 12.52 5.93 -31.23
CA ARG A 15 11.22 5.25 -31.19
C ARG A 15 11.20 3.97 -32.01
N ILE A 16 11.80 3.98 -33.21
CA ILE A 16 11.95 2.78 -34.05
C ILE A 16 12.77 1.71 -33.31
N ILE A 17 13.83 2.13 -32.60
CA ILE A 17 14.66 1.22 -31.81
C ILE A 17 13.87 0.64 -30.62
N ILE A 18 13.05 1.45 -29.95
CA ILE A 18 12.18 0.98 -28.86
C ILE A 18 11.15 -0.03 -29.37
N GLU A 19 10.52 0.24 -30.52
CA GLU A 19 9.54 -0.65 -31.16
C GLU A 19 10.16 -2.02 -31.46
N LYS A 20 11.28 -2.05 -32.18
CA LYS A 20 12.03 -3.29 -32.45
C LYS A 20 12.48 -4.00 -31.17
N GLY A 21 12.88 -3.23 -30.16
CA GLY A 21 13.22 -3.78 -28.85
C GLY A 21 12.06 -4.51 -28.18
N ILE A 22 10.84 -3.97 -28.29
CA ILE A 22 9.63 -4.59 -27.77
C ILE A 22 9.25 -5.84 -28.58
N GLU A 23 9.32 -5.77 -29.92
CA GLU A 23 9.06 -6.93 -30.80
C GLU A 23 10.00 -8.10 -30.49
N ASN A 24 11.27 -7.80 -30.17
CA ASN A 24 12.27 -8.79 -29.78
C ASN A 24 12.19 -9.21 -28.31
N GLY A 25 11.17 -8.80 -27.55
CA GLY A 25 11.00 -9.17 -26.14
C GLY A 25 12.03 -8.56 -25.18
N SER A 26 12.73 -7.50 -25.58
CA SER A 26 13.77 -6.86 -24.75
C SER A 26 13.16 -6.13 -23.55
N THR A 27 13.86 -6.18 -22.41
CA THR A 27 13.44 -5.42 -21.22
C THR A 27 13.61 -3.91 -21.44
N LYS A 28 12.81 -3.10 -20.75
CA LYS A 28 12.94 -1.62 -20.79
C LYS A 28 14.32 -1.14 -20.33
N THR A 29 14.97 -1.90 -19.46
CA THR A 29 16.34 -1.62 -18.99
C THR A 29 17.36 -1.89 -20.10
N ALA A 30 17.25 -3.01 -20.82
CA ALA A 30 18.13 -3.30 -21.95
C ALA A 30 17.99 -2.25 -23.07
N ILE A 31 16.76 -1.87 -23.42
CA ILE A 31 16.49 -0.82 -24.42
C ILE A 31 17.08 0.53 -23.98
N ALA A 32 16.94 0.86 -22.70
CA ALA A 32 17.50 2.08 -22.12
C ALA A 32 19.04 2.11 -22.19
N LEU A 33 19.70 0.98 -21.91
CA LEU A 33 21.15 0.84 -22.04
C LEU A 33 21.62 1.03 -23.49
N THR A 34 20.92 0.41 -24.45
CA THR A 34 21.24 0.54 -25.88
C THR A 34 21.15 1.98 -26.38
N LEU A 35 20.16 2.75 -25.91
CA LEU A 35 19.94 4.14 -26.31
C LEU A 35 20.69 5.17 -25.45
N GLY A 36 21.34 4.74 -24.37
CA GLY A 36 21.97 5.65 -23.40
C GLY A 36 20.95 6.58 -22.72
N ARG A 37 19.69 6.14 -22.56
CA ARG A 37 18.60 6.93 -21.97
C ARG A 37 18.14 6.34 -20.64
N ASP A 38 17.45 7.14 -19.83
CA ASP A 38 16.80 6.63 -18.62
C ASP A 38 15.65 5.67 -18.93
N LYS A 39 15.56 4.59 -18.15
CA LYS A 39 14.43 3.63 -18.20
C LYS A 39 13.07 4.31 -18.06
N SER A 40 12.98 5.37 -17.25
CA SER A 40 11.75 6.15 -17.05
C SER A 40 11.34 6.90 -18.31
N THR A 41 12.30 7.40 -19.08
CA THR A 41 12.08 8.10 -20.37
C THR A 41 11.54 7.13 -21.42
N ILE A 42 12.14 5.94 -21.54
CA ILE A 42 11.61 4.85 -22.39
C ILE A 42 10.18 4.47 -21.96
N GLY A 43 9.95 4.33 -20.65
CA GLY A 43 8.63 4.02 -20.09
C GLY A 43 7.56 5.05 -20.44
N LYS A 44 7.85 6.34 -20.26
CA LYS A 44 6.95 7.46 -20.62
C LYS A 44 6.67 7.49 -22.12
N GLY A 45 7.68 7.27 -22.96
CA GLY A 45 7.54 7.20 -24.41
C GLY A 45 6.59 6.08 -24.85
N ILE A 46 6.73 4.89 -24.26
CA ILE A 46 5.83 3.75 -24.51
C ILE A 46 4.42 4.07 -24.03
N ILE A 47 4.24 4.62 -22.82
CA ILE A 47 2.92 4.94 -22.26
C ILE A 47 2.18 5.96 -23.13
N SER A 48 2.89 6.97 -23.64
CA SER A 48 2.30 8.02 -24.48
C SER A 48 1.82 7.53 -25.84
N ARG A 49 2.32 6.38 -26.33
CA ARG A 49 2.08 5.90 -27.69
C ARG A 49 1.41 4.53 -27.75
N ARG A 50 1.40 3.78 -26.64
CA ARG A 50 0.64 2.53 -26.57
C ARG A 50 -0.85 2.83 -26.66
N PHE A 51 -1.55 2.04 -27.46
CA PHE A 51 -2.99 1.99 -27.48
C PHE A 51 -3.42 0.60 -27.02
N GLN A 52 -4.54 0.53 -26.31
CA GLN A 52 -5.08 -0.75 -25.86
C GLN A 52 -5.82 -1.41 -27.04
N THR A 53 -5.28 -2.52 -27.54
CA THR A 53 -5.90 -3.32 -28.62
C THR A 53 -7.01 -4.23 -28.10
N TYR A 54 -6.82 -4.79 -26.91
CA TYR A 54 -7.77 -5.70 -26.28
C TYR A 54 -7.87 -5.40 -24.78
N LYS A 55 -9.10 -5.48 -24.26
CA LYS A 55 -9.35 -5.48 -22.83
C LYS A 55 -9.96 -6.83 -22.48
N SER A 56 -9.25 -7.59 -21.64
CA SER A 56 -9.82 -8.81 -21.09
C SER A 56 -11.13 -8.50 -20.38
N SER A 57 -12.15 -9.32 -20.64
CA SER A 57 -13.44 -9.27 -19.93
C SER A 57 -13.33 -9.80 -18.51
N TYR A 58 -12.18 -10.38 -18.13
CA TYR A 58 -11.95 -10.94 -16.82
C TYR A 58 -12.03 -9.90 -15.71
N ASN A 59 -12.72 -10.25 -14.63
CA ASN A 59 -12.76 -9.42 -13.43
C ASN A 59 -11.49 -9.65 -12.58
N PRO A 60 -10.57 -8.67 -12.49
CA PRO A 60 -9.33 -8.83 -11.71
C PRO A 60 -9.57 -8.95 -10.20
N ALA A 61 -10.80 -8.70 -9.72
CA ALA A 61 -11.17 -8.86 -8.33
C ALA A 61 -11.53 -10.32 -7.96
N CYS A 62 -11.38 -11.29 -8.86
CA CYS A 62 -11.63 -12.69 -8.56
C CYS A 62 -10.37 -13.37 -7.98
N ALA A 63 -10.51 -14.00 -6.82
CA ALA A 63 -9.45 -14.72 -6.12
C ALA A 63 -8.97 -15.98 -6.87
N ASN A 64 -9.83 -16.56 -7.72
CA ASN A 64 -9.51 -17.78 -8.49
C ASN A 64 -8.80 -17.44 -9.81
N LYS A 65 -7.96 -16.40 -9.84
CA LYS A 65 -7.33 -15.92 -11.08
C LYS A 65 -6.29 -16.87 -11.64
N ASP A 66 -5.54 -17.59 -10.84
CA ASP A 66 -4.47 -18.44 -11.42
C ASP A 66 -4.99 -19.85 -11.76
N GLU A 67 -6.17 -20.22 -11.24
CA GLU A 67 -6.78 -21.55 -11.36
C GLU A 67 -8.19 -21.50 -11.97
N CYS A 68 -8.51 -20.44 -12.73
CA CYS A 68 -9.85 -20.26 -13.28
C CYS A 68 -10.17 -21.31 -14.35
N SER A 69 -11.18 -22.13 -14.10
CA SER A 69 -11.71 -23.12 -15.07
C SER A 69 -12.33 -22.49 -16.33
N HIS A 70 -12.65 -21.19 -16.30
CA HIS A 70 -13.33 -20.47 -17.39
C HIS A 70 -12.38 -19.72 -18.33
N ASN A 71 -11.08 -20.04 -18.32
CA ASN A 71 -10.05 -19.43 -19.18
C ASN A 71 -10.05 -17.89 -19.18
N HIS A 72 -10.40 -17.28 -18.05
CA HIS A 72 -10.52 -15.82 -17.90
C HIS A 72 -11.53 -15.13 -18.83
N VAL A 73 -12.48 -15.86 -19.40
CA VAL A 73 -13.56 -15.30 -20.22
C VAL A 73 -14.87 -15.43 -19.45
N CYS A 74 -15.06 -14.57 -18.45
CA CYS A 74 -16.26 -14.64 -17.62
C CYS A 74 -16.82 -13.25 -17.26
N SER A 75 -17.93 -12.89 -17.90
CA SER A 75 -18.80 -11.79 -17.51
C SER A 75 -19.93 -12.35 -16.63
N GLY A 76 -19.91 -12.07 -15.32
CA GLY A 76 -20.89 -12.63 -14.37
C GLY A 76 -20.62 -14.09 -13.99
N CYS A 77 -19.36 -14.41 -13.66
CA CYS A 77 -18.95 -15.78 -13.32
C CYS A 77 -19.74 -16.33 -12.12
N PRO A 78 -20.37 -17.52 -12.23
CA PRO A 78 -21.03 -18.16 -11.09
C PRO A 78 -20.02 -18.56 -9.99
N ASP A 79 -18.79 -18.89 -10.39
CA ASP A 79 -17.68 -19.23 -9.49
C ASP A 79 -16.86 -18.00 -9.05
N PHE A 80 -17.43 -16.79 -9.20
CA PHE A 80 -16.76 -15.57 -8.77
C PHE A 80 -16.51 -15.60 -7.27
N LYS A 81 -15.24 -15.65 -6.90
CA LYS A 81 -14.79 -15.53 -5.52
C LYS A 81 -14.16 -14.15 -5.33
N PRO A 82 -14.78 -13.21 -4.60
CA PRO A 82 -14.17 -11.91 -4.39
C PRO A 82 -12.82 -12.05 -3.66
N PHE A 83 -11.79 -11.40 -4.20
CA PHE A 83 -10.49 -11.28 -3.57
C PHE A 83 -10.64 -10.47 -2.27
N LYS A 84 -10.40 -11.13 -1.13
CA LYS A 84 -10.34 -10.49 0.18
C LYS A 84 -8.89 -10.25 0.53
N CYS A 85 -8.48 -8.98 0.49
CA CYS A 85 -7.19 -8.57 1.02
C CYS A 85 -7.32 -8.43 2.54
N TYR A 86 -6.70 -9.32 3.31
CA TYR A 86 -6.50 -9.09 4.73
C TYR A 86 -5.26 -8.21 4.88
N ILE A 87 -5.39 -7.04 5.54
CA ILE A 87 -4.23 -6.29 6.00
C ILE A 87 -3.65 -7.10 7.17
N CYS A 88 -2.90 -8.15 6.84
CA CYS A 88 -1.99 -8.80 7.77
C CYS A 88 -0.62 -8.15 7.57
N PRO A 89 0.00 -7.58 8.62
CA PRO A 89 1.42 -7.27 8.57
C PRO A 89 2.17 -8.52 8.12
N ILE A 90 2.91 -8.41 7.02
CA ILE A 90 3.75 -9.49 6.52
C ILE A 90 4.70 -9.90 7.67
N GLU A 91 4.71 -11.20 8.00
CA GLU A 91 5.63 -11.88 8.92
C GLU A 91 5.48 -11.70 10.44
N ILE A 92 4.58 -10.87 10.96
CA ILE A 92 4.50 -10.62 12.42
C ILE A 92 3.28 -11.31 13.04
N ASP A 93 3.54 -12.38 13.79
CA ASP A 93 2.54 -13.03 14.64
C ASP A 93 2.20 -12.14 15.85
N LEU A 94 1.06 -11.47 15.78
CA LEU A 94 0.57 -10.57 16.83
C LEU A 94 0.38 -11.28 18.18
N LYS A 95 0.03 -12.57 18.18
CA LYS A 95 -0.08 -13.35 19.43
C LYS A 95 1.30 -13.55 20.07
N LYS A 96 2.35 -13.81 19.27
CA LYS A 96 3.74 -13.89 19.76
C LYS A 96 4.24 -12.56 20.30
N LEU A 97 3.77 -11.43 19.75
CA LEU A 97 4.06 -10.10 20.31
C LEU A 97 3.33 -9.81 21.62
N GLY A 98 2.36 -10.66 21.99
CA GLY A 98 1.58 -10.53 23.20
C GLY A 98 0.18 -10.00 22.96
N LEU A 99 -0.23 -9.59 21.76
CA LEU A 99 -1.60 -9.15 21.47
C LEU A 99 -2.54 -10.35 21.34
N ASN A 100 -2.99 -10.88 22.48
CA ASN A 100 -3.75 -12.13 22.56
C ASN A 100 -5.14 -12.00 23.21
N CYS A 101 -5.52 -10.81 23.69
CA CYS A 101 -6.82 -10.54 24.31
C CYS A 101 -7.28 -9.10 24.06
N GLN A 102 -8.55 -8.81 24.36
CA GLN A 102 -9.17 -7.49 24.17
C GLN A 102 -8.50 -6.44 25.05
N GLU A 103 -8.18 -6.77 26.30
CA GLU A 103 -7.55 -5.86 27.27
C GLU A 103 -6.20 -5.35 26.75
N LYS A 104 -5.45 -6.20 26.03
CA LYS A 104 -4.17 -5.80 25.41
C LYS A 104 -4.37 -4.93 24.17
N ALA A 105 -5.47 -5.12 23.45
CA ALA A 105 -5.84 -4.23 22.35
C ALA A 105 -6.24 -2.85 22.88
N ASP A 106 -7.04 -2.80 23.93
CA ASP A 106 -7.48 -1.57 24.58
C ASP A 106 -6.29 -0.81 25.17
N LEU A 107 -5.37 -1.52 25.84
CA LEU A 107 -4.11 -0.97 26.32
C LEU A 107 -3.29 -0.34 25.17
N MET A 108 -3.06 -1.09 24.09
CA MET A 108 -2.30 -0.59 22.93
C MET A 108 -2.95 0.67 22.34
N VAL A 109 -4.27 0.64 22.13
CA VAL A 109 -5.02 1.74 21.54
C VAL A 109 -5.02 2.97 22.45
N SER A 110 -5.11 2.77 23.77
CA SER A 110 -5.01 3.83 24.78
C SER A 110 -3.68 4.57 24.68
N HIS A 111 -2.55 3.84 24.60
CA HIS A 111 -1.23 4.45 24.47
C HIS A 111 -1.07 5.21 23.14
N ILE A 112 -1.53 4.63 22.03
CA ILE A 112 -1.45 5.25 20.70
C ILE A 112 -2.28 6.53 20.63
N ASN A 113 -3.51 6.51 21.15
CA ASN A 113 -4.44 7.62 21.04
C ASN A 113 -4.26 8.68 22.13
N SER A 114 -3.47 8.40 23.16
CA SER A 114 -3.01 9.39 24.15
C SER A 114 -1.77 10.15 23.67
N GLN A 115 -1.08 9.67 22.63
CA GLN A 115 0.09 10.34 22.08
C GLN A 115 -0.30 11.63 21.34
N SER A 116 0.38 12.74 21.65
CA SER A 116 0.28 13.98 20.88
C SER A 116 0.80 13.81 19.45
N LYS A 117 0.09 14.37 18.47
CA LYS A 117 0.51 14.35 17.07
C LYS A 117 0.72 15.78 16.55
N GLU A 118 1.76 15.99 15.76
CA GLU A 118 2.09 17.31 15.21
C GLU A 118 0.98 17.84 14.30
N ASN A 119 0.40 16.98 13.46
CA ASN A 119 -0.75 17.32 12.60
C ASN A 119 -2.02 17.68 13.38
N LEU A 120 -2.08 17.34 14.68
CA LEU A 120 -3.15 17.72 15.61
C LEU A 120 -2.71 18.89 16.52
N LYS A 121 -1.76 19.72 16.10
CA LYS A 121 -1.24 20.86 16.88
C LYS A 121 -0.74 20.44 18.28
N ALA A 122 -0.01 19.33 18.34
CA ALA A 122 0.50 18.73 19.57
C ALA A 122 -0.59 18.30 20.58
N LYS A 123 -1.83 18.10 20.12
CA LYS A 123 -2.89 17.42 20.86
C LYS A 123 -2.91 15.94 20.52
N SER A 124 -3.40 15.14 21.45
CA SER A 124 -3.65 13.72 21.23
C SER A 124 -4.99 13.49 20.52
N PRO A 125 -5.14 12.36 19.80
CA PRO A 125 -6.43 11.95 19.25
C PRO A 125 -7.56 11.92 20.29
N LEU A 126 -7.29 11.45 21.53
CA LEU A 126 -8.28 11.44 22.60
C LEU A 126 -8.71 12.84 23.03
N GLU A 127 -7.76 13.77 23.21
CA GLU A 127 -8.09 15.17 23.53
C GLU A 127 -8.91 15.84 22.42
N MET A 128 -8.57 15.55 21.16
CA MET A 128 -9.33 16.07 20.02
C MET A 128 -10.75 15.49 19.99
N MET A 129 -10.89 14.19 20.27
CA MET A 129 -12.20 13.53 20.31
C MET A 129 -13.06 14.03 21.47
N GLU A 130 -12.48 14.24 22.65
CA GLU A 130 -13.15 14.84 23.81
C GLU A 130 -13.74 16.22 23.47
N PHE A 131 -12.95 17.04 22.77
CA PHE A 131 -13.37 18.38 22.33
C PHE A 131 -14.47 18.34 21.25
N LEU A 132 -14.30 17.50 20.23
CA LEU A 132 -15.23 17.44 19.09
C LEU A 132 -16.53 16.70 19.41
N ASN A 133 -16.46 15.64 20.21
CA ASN A 133 -17.60 14.79 20.54
C ASN A 133 -17.43 14.10 21.90
N SER A 134 -17.79 14.82 22.96
CA SER A 134 -17.72 14.34 24.34
C SER A 134 -18.56 13.08 24.60
N LYS A 135 -19.70 12.91 23.90
CA LYS A 135 -20.54 11.71 24.03
C LYS A 135 -19.84 10.46 23.50
N LEU A 136 -19.16 10.58 22.36
CA LEU A 136 -18.36 9.49 21.79
C LEU A 136 -17.17 9.18 22.69
N TYR A 137 -16.48 10.21 23.19
CA TYR A 137 -15.37 10.04 24.11
C TYR A 137 -15.76 9.26 25.37
N LYS A 138 -16.88 9.61 26.01
CA LYS A 138 -17.40 8.86 27.18
C LYS A 138 -17.63 7.38 26.88
N ARG A 139 -18.22 7.07 25.72
CA ARG A 139 -18.40 5.67 25.29
C ARG A 139 -17.07 4.94 25.13
N PHE A 140 -16.02 5.59 24.62
CA PHE A 140 -14.71 4.97 24.50
C PHE A 140 -14.12 4.63 25.87
N ILE A 141 -14.28 5.53 26.86
CA ILE A 141 -13.87 5.25 28.24
C ILE A 141 -14.68 4.08 28.84
N GLU A 142 -16.00 4.04 28.60
CA GLU A 142 -16.86 2.93 29.03
C GLU A 142 -16.45 1.59 28.40
N TYR A 143 -15.92 1.60 27.17
CA TYR A 143 -15.42 0.41 26.48
C TYR A 143 -13.96 0.05 26.83
N GLY A 144 -13.35 0.69 27.83
CA GLY A 144 -12.02 0.33 28.34
C GLY A 144 -10.84 1.08 27.73
N ILE A 145 -11.08 2.11 26.92
CA ILE A 145 -10.00 3.01 26.45
C ILE A 145 -9.69 4.02 27.55
N GLU A 146 -8.41 4.21 27.87
CA GLU A 146 -7.97 5.13 28.90
C GLU A 146 -7.08 6.24 28.32
N LYS A 147 -7.22 7.44 28.88
CA LYS A 147 -6.31 8.54 28.58
C LYS A 147 -5.08 8.41 29.46
N ILE A 148 -3.92 8.25 28.84
CA ILE A 148 -2.64 8.02 29.50
C ILE A 148 -1.83 9.32 29.55
N GLU A 149 -1.24 9.59 30.71
CA GLU A 149 -0.33 10.72 30.93
C GLU A 149 0.91 10.62 30.04
N ARG A 150 1.41 11.78 29.57
CA ARG A 150 2.43 11.84 28.50
C ARG A 150 3.72 11.08 28.82
N ASP A 151 4.15 11.11 30.07
CA ASP A 151 5.34 10.44 30.60
C ASP A 151 5.18 8.91 30.70
N GLN A 152 3.94 8.43 30.76
CA GLN A 152 3.61 7.01 30.88
C GLN A 152 3.36 6.34 29.51
N ILE A 153 3.42 7.10 28.39
CA ILE A 153 3.12 6.56 27.06
C ILE A 153 4.25 5.65 26.56
N VAL A 154 3.90 4.39 26.26
CA VAL A 154 4.79 3.41 25.66
C VAL A 154 4.28 3.03 24.27
N LEU A 155 5.08 3.29 23.24
CA LEU A 155 4.74 2.96 21.84
C LEU A 155 5.54 1.78 21.30
N LYS A 156 6.26 1.08 22.19
CA LYS A 156 7.13 -0.03 21.84
C LYS A 156 6.43 -1.37 22.13
N PRO A 157 6.70 -2.44 21.35
CA PRO A 157 5.99 -3.71 21.47
C PRO A 157 6.08 -4.39 22.84
N TYR A 158 7.08 -4.05 23.67
CA TYR A 158 7.17 -4.61 25.03
C TYR A 158 6.03 -4.20 25.95
N LEU A 159 5.22 -3.20 25.56
CA LEU A 159 3.97 -2.85 26.24
C LEU A 159 3.06 -4.08 26.44
N LEU A 160 3.05 -5.00 25.48
CA LEU A 160 2.15 -6.15 25.44
C LEU A 160 2.76 -7.42 26.05
N LYS A 161 4.02 -7.36 26.48
CA LYS A 161 4.70 -8.48 27.15
C LYS A 161 4.24 -8.56 28.60
N ASP A 162 4.00 -9.79 29.05
CA ASP A 162 3.65 -10.02 30.45
C ASP A 162 4.85 -9.61 31.33
N LYS A 163 4.57 -8.83 32.39
CA LYS A 163 5.60 -8.43 33.36
C LYS A 163 6.05 -9.72 34.08
N LYS A 164 7.33 -10.04 33.96
CA LYS A 164 7.97 -11.13 34.71
C LYS A 164 8.00 -10.81 36.20
#